data_AF-A0A948ZKY4-F1
#
_entry.id   AF-A0A948ZKY4-F1
#
_cell.length_a   1.000
_cell.length_b   1.000
_cell.length_c   1.000
_cell.angle_alpha   90.00
_cell.angle_beta   90.00
_cell.angle_gamma   90.00
#
_symmetry.space_group_name_H-M   'P 1'
#
loop_
_entity.id
_entity.type
_entity.pdbx_description
1 polymer ?
#
loop_
_entity_poly.entity_id
_entity_poly.type
_entity_poly.pdbx_seq_one_letter_code
_entity_poly.pdbx_strand_id
1 'polypeptide(L)' 'MIRTQIYLTKQERDALGVLSTETGRPQSELIRDAVDHFIALTSKTHRDAVLEQAAGLWRDRDDLPDFAAIRREWDRERQT' A
#
# COMPACT_ATOMS: atom_id res chain seq x y z
N MET A 1 7.12 21.05 -8.66
CA MET A 1 8.02 20.42 -7.68
C MET A 1 8.62 21.52 -6.81
N ILE A 2 8.60 21.35 -5.49
CA ILE A 2 9.30 22.24 -4.56
C ILE A 2 10.65 21.56 -4.25
N ARG A 3 11.75 22.32 -4.31
CA ARG A 3 13.08 21.79 -3.97
C ARG A 3 13.20 21.64 -2.46
N THR A 4 13.40 20.40 -2.01
CA THR A 4 13.56 20.07 -0.59
C THR A 4 14.93 19.46 -0.36
N GLN A 5 15.59 19.86 0.73
CA GLN A 5 16.80 19.20 1.22
C GLN A 5 16.41 18.20 2.30
N ILE A 6 16.93 16.98 2.19
CA ILE A 6 16.70 15.91 3.17
C ILE A 6 18.04 15.36 3.63
N TYR A 7 18.10 14.94 4.89
CA TYR A 7 19.26 14.24 5.42
C TYR A 7 19.10 12.74 5.17
N LEU A 8 20.15 12.14 4.64
CA LEU A 8 20.27 10.70 4.44
C LEU A 8 21.54 10.23 5.11
N THR A 9 21.51 9.03 5.65
CA THR A 9 22.72 8.32 6.04
C THR A 9 23.59 8.04 4.82
N LYS A 10 24.89 7.81 5.04
CA LYS A 10 25.81 7.41 3.97
C LYS A 10 25.31 6.15 3.26
N GLN A 11 24.82 5.17 4.01
CA GLN A 11 24.31 3.91 3.48
C GLN A 11 23.10 4.11 2.56
N GLU A 12 22.13 4.93 2.94
CA GLU A 12 20.94 5.22 2.11
C GLU A 12 21.33 5.93 0.82
N ARG A 13 22.23 6.90 0.88
CA ARG A 13 22.72 7.61 -0.31
C ARG A 13 23.45 6.67 -1.26
N ASP A 14 24.31 5.80 -0.73
CA ASP A 14 25.07 4.86 -1.53
C ASP A 14 24.12 3.81 -2.17
N ALA A 15 23.11 3.34 -1.44
CA ALA A 15 22.06 2.46 -1.97
C ALA A 15 21.22 3.11 -3.08
N LEU A 16 20.84 4.39 -2.93
CA LEU A 16 20.18 5.15 -4.00
C LEU A 16 21.06 5.30 -5.24
N GLY A 17 22.37 5.41 -5.08
CA GLY A 17 23.34 5.42 -6.19
C GLY A 17 23.35 4.12 -6.98
N VAL A 18 23.36 2.99 -6.28
CA VAL A 18 23.27 1.65 -6.90
C VAL A 18 21.95 1.52 -7.66
N LEU A 19 20.82 1.79 -7.01
CA LEU A 19 19.49 1.70 -7.64
C LEU A 19 19.35 2.63 -8.86
N SER A 20 19.90 3.84 -8.78
CA SER A 20 19.89 4.78 -9.91
C SER A 20 20.63 4.23 -11.12
N THR A 21 21.76 3.54 -10.87
CA THR A 21 22.57 2.93 -11.93
C THR A 21 21.87 1.71 -12.53
N GLU A 22 21.29 0.85 -11.70
CA GLU A 22 20.59 -0.37 -12.13
C GLU A 22 19.31 -0.07 -12.90
N THR A 23 18.57 0.97 -12.49
CA THR A 23 17.28 1.33 -13.11
C THR A 23 17.41 2.36 -14.22
N GLY A 24 18.55 3.04 -14.33
CA GLY A 24 18.74 4.20 -15.23
C GLY A 24 17.92 5.44 -14.82
N ARG A 25 17.32 5.44 -13.63
CA ARG A 25 16.45 6.53 -13.15
C ARG A 25 17.23 7.51 -12.26
N PRO A 26 16.93 8.81 -12.28
CA PRO A 26 17.54 9.78 -11.37
C PRO A 26 17.20 9.48 -9.91
N GLN A 27 18.15 9.71 -8.99
CA GLN A 27 17.90 9.55 -7.54
C GLN A 27 16.71 10.37 -7.03
N SER A 28 16.50 11.58 -7.57
CA SER A 28 15.38 12.45 -7.22
C SER A 28 14.01 11.90 -7.65
N GLU A 29 13.98 11.01 -8.63
CA GLU A 29 12.78 10.30 -9.06
C GLU A 29 12.54 9.11 -8.12
N LEU A 30 13.58 8.32 -7.83
CA LEU A 30 13.49 7.20 -6.88
C LEU A 30 13.04 7.63 -5.48
N ILE A 31 13.59 8.73 -4.96
CA ILE A 31 13.20 9.28 -3.65
C ILE A 31 11.72 9.68 -3.66
N ARG A 32 11.26 10.28 -4.76
CA ARG A 32 9.87 10.73 -4.88
C ARG A 32 8.92 9.55 -4.92
N ASP A 33 9.20 8.55 -5.75
CA ASP A 33 8.40 7.32 -5.82
C ASP A 33 8.29 6.64 -4.45
N ALA A 34 9.41 6.57 -3.71
CA ALA A 34 9.42 6.00 -2.38
C ALA A 34 8.53 6.80 -1.40
N VAL A 35 8.59 8.13 -1.45
CA VAL A 35 7.75 9.01 -0.64
C VAL A 35 6.27 8.88 -1.02
N ASP A 36 5.95 8.88 -2.31
CA ASP A 36 4.58 8.73 -2.81
C ASP A 36 4.00 7.37 -2.39
N HIS A 37 4.77 6.30 -2.53
CA HIS A 37 4.40 4.96 -2.08
C HIS A 37 4.16 4.95 -0.56
N PHE A 38 5.06 5.54 0.22
CA PHE A 38 4.92 5.59 1.67
C PHE A 38 3.67 6.37 2.11
N ILE A 39 3.37 7.50 1.46
CA ILE A 39 2.15 8.27 1.71
C ILE A 39 0.91 7.43 1.38
N ALA A 40 0.91 6.75 0.23
CA ALA A 40 -0.20 5.88 -0.16
C ALA A 40 -0.44 4.78 0.89
N LEU A 41 0.62 4.09 1.33
CA LEU A 41 0.54 3.05 2.36
C LEU A 41 0.04 3.56 3.72
N THR A 42 0.47 4.76 4.12
CA THR A 42 0.19 5.32 5.45
C THR A 42 -1.11 6.11 5.51
N SER A 43 -1.67 6.49 4.38
CA SER A 43 -2.98 7.14 4.31
C SER A 43 -4.08 6.16 4.71
N LYS A 44 -4.47 6.17 6.01
CA LYS A 44 -5.68 5.46 6.51
C LYS A 44 -6.91 5.77 5.66
N THR A 45 -6.98 7.00 5.16
CA THR A 45 -8.02 7.47 4.25
C THR A 45 -8.09 6.65 2.96
N HIS A 46 -7.00 6.07 2.44
CA HIS A 46 -7.08 5.23 1.25
C HIS A 46 -7.74 3.89 1.55
N ARG A 47 -7.40 3.25 2.67
CA ARG A 47 -8.08 2.02 3.09
C ARG A 47 -9.56 2.27 3.37
N ASP A 48 -9.87 3.31 4.14
CA ASP A 48 -11.25 3.64 4.49
C ASP A 48 -12.05 4.09 3.25
N ALA A 49 -11.46 4.88 2.34
CA ALA A 49 -12.11 5.28 1.09
C ALA A 49 -12.29 4.12 0.10
N VAL A 50 -11.36 3.16 0.02
CA VAL A 50 -11.52 1.95 -0.78
C VAL A 50 -12.62 1.07 -0.19
N LEU A 51 -12.68 0.93 1.14
CA LEU A 51 -13.75 0.20 1.82
C LEU A 51 -15.11 0.90 1.65
N GLU A 52 -15.17 2.23 1.71
CA GLU A 52 -16.39 3.01 1.46
C GLU A 52 -16.84 2.92 0.00
N GLN A 53 -15.92 3.00 -0.98
CA GLN A 53 -16.27 2.81 -2.40
C GLN A 53 -16.72 1.38 -2.71
N ALA A 54 -16.12 0.39 -2.04
CA ALA A 54 -16.52 -1.00 -2.18
C ALA A 54 -17.81 -1.33 -1.41
N ALA A 55 -18.14 -0.55 -0.37
CA ALA A 55 -19.31 -0.75 0.44
C ALA A 55 -20.58 -0.54 -0.38
N GLY A 56 -21.33 -1.62 -0.57
CA GLY A 56 -22.59 -1.59 -1.32
C GLY A 56 -22.52 -2.13 -2.74
N LEU A 57 -21.33 -2.28 -3.34
CA LEU A 57 -21.18 -2.89 -4.68
C LEU A 57 -21.82 -4.28 -4.79
N TRP A 58 -21.86 -5.00 -3.67
CA TRP A 58 -22.32 -6.39 -3.59
C TRP A 58 -23.61 -6.53 -2.80
N ARG A 59 -24.26 -5.41 -2.43
CA ARG A 59 -25.47 -5.40 -1.59
C ARG A 59 -26.68 -5.99 -2.31
N ASP A 60 -26.80 -5.72 -3.60
CA ASP A 60 -27.97 -6.08 -4.42
C ASP A 60 -27.64 -7.19 -5.43
N ARG A 61 -26.64 -8.03 -5.12
CA ARG A 61 -26.24 -9.17 -5.94
C ARG A 61 -26.81 -10.46 -5.37
N ASP A 62 -27.59 -11.14 -6.19
CA ASP A 62 -28.30 -12.36 -5.81
C ASP A 62 -27.49 -13.64 -6.08
N ASP A 63 -26.35 -13.49 -6.77
CA ASP A 63 -25.46 -14.56 -7.21
C ASP A 63 -24.32 -14.86 -6.23
N LEU A 64 -24.29 -14.17 -5.09
CA LEU A 64 -23.22 -14.28 -4.12
C LEU A 64 -23.49 -15.39 -3.09
N PRO A 65 -22.43 -16.10 -2.63
CA PRO A 65 -22.58 -17.14 -1.62
C PRO A 65 -22.89 -16.55 -0.24
N ASP A 66 -23.41 -17.38 0.66
CA ASP A 66 -23.62 -17.00 2.07
C ASP A 66 -22.28 -16.78 2.77
N PHE A 67 -21.82 -15.52 2.77
CA PHE A 67 -20.59 -15.10 3.41
C PHE A 67 -20.59 -15.34 4.93
N ALA A 68 -21.75 -15.35 5.59
CA ALA A 68 -21.85 -15.63 7.02
C ALA A 68 -21.62 -17.11 7.31
N ALA A 69 -22.05 -18.02 6.42
CA ALA A 69 -21.71 -19.44 6.51
C ALA A 69 -20.21 -19.68 6.30
N ILE A 70 -19.62 -19.08 5.26
CA ILE A 70 -18.19 -19.20 4.97
C ILE A 70 -17.33 -18.66 6.13
N ARG A 71 -17.72 -17.52 6.73
CA ARG A 71 -16.98 -16.96 7.88
C ARG A 71 -17.05 -17.87 9.10
N ARG A 72 -18.20 -18.49 9.38
CA ARG A 72 -18.36 -19.46 10.48
C ARG A 72 -17.52 -20.72 10.29
N GLU A 73 -17.23 -21.11 9.04
CA GLU A 73 -16.32 -22.24 8.77
C GLU A 73 -14.88 -21.91 9.17
N TRP A 74 -14.42 -20.67 8.95
CA TRP A 74 -13.10 -20.20 9.34
C TRP A 74 -12.92 -19.89 10.83
N ASP A 75 -14.02 -19.70 11.57
CA ASP A 75 -13.96 -19.52 13.03
C ASP A 75 -13.62 -20.84 13.77
N ARG A 76 -13.66 -21.99 13.08
CA ARG A 76 -13.22 -23.28 13.62
C ARG A 76 -11.76 -23.55 13.27
N GLU A 77 -10.85 -22.98 14.07
CA GLU A 77 -9.59 -23.60 14.53
C GLU A 77 -8.74 -22.58 15.33
N ARG A 78 -9.23 -22.22 16.52
CA ARG A 78 -8.36 -21.91 17.67
C ARG A 78 -8.86 -22.69 18.88
N GLN A 79 -8.93 -24.01 18.75
CA GLN A 79 -8.92 -24.88 19.92
C GLN A 79 -7.47 -25.33 20.14
N THR A 80 -6.98 -24.95 21.31
CA THR A 80 -5.70 -25.27 21.95
C THR A 80 -5.33 -26.74 21.94
#